data_AF-A0A946EPF9-F1
#
_entry.id   AF-A0A946EPF9-F1
#
_cell.length_a   1.000
_cell.length_b   1.000
_cell.length_c   1.000
_cell.angle_alpha   90.00
_cell.angle_beta   90.00
_cell.angle_gamma   90.00
#
_symmetry.space_group_name_H-M   'P 1'
#
loop_
_entity.id
_entity.type
_entity.pdbx_description
1 polymer ?
#
loop_
_entity_poly.entity_id
_entity_poly.type
_entity_poly.pdbx_seq_one_letter_code
_entity_poly.pdbx_strand_id
1 'polypeptide(L)' 'MLDIDLDPQTKTPRKMELLVLTGMRNADGKTAKGDAAFSKGVEHVVFRYEYEINSEEQVDPFKIPGAARKLMR' A
#
# COMPACT_ATOMS: atom_id res chain seq x y z
N MET A 1 -1.62 -0.02 4.85
CA MET A 1 -2.80 -0.51 4.10
C MET A 1 -2.57 -0.22 2.64
N LEU A 2 -2.80 -1.20 1.76
CA LEU A 2 -2.72 -1.02 0.32
C LEU A 2 -4.12 -1.26 -0.26
N ASP A 3 -4.62 -0.29 -1.01
CA ASP A 3 -5.87 -0.40 -1.75
C ASP A 3 -5.60 -0.15 -3.24
N ILE A 4 -6.26 -0.92 -4.09
CA ILE A 4 -6.09 -0.88 -5.55
C ILE A 4 -7.48 -0.86 -6.17
N ASP A 5 -7.81 0.25 -6.83
CA ASP A 5 -9.02 0.33 -7.66
C ASP A 5 -8.72 -0.25 -9.04
N LEU A 6 -9.55 -1.21 -9.45
CA LEU A 6 -9.49 -1.82 -10.77
C LEU A 6 -10.66 -1.34 -11.62
N ASP A 7 -10.43 -1.19 -12.92
CA ASP A 7 -11.48 -1.03 -13.89
C ASP A 7 -12.44 -2.22 -13.88
N PRO A 8 -13.76 -2.01 -13.72
CA PRO A 8 -14.70 -3.11 -13.59
C PRO A 8 -14.79 -3.95 -14.88
N GLN A 9 -14.50 -3.37 -16.04
CA GLN A 9 -14.56 -4.01 -17.35
C GLN A 9 -13.22 -4.65 -17.73
N THR A 10 -12.13 -3.88 -17.74
CA THR A 10 -10.81 -4.37 -18.21
C THR A 10 -10.00 -5.06 -17.12
N LYS A 11 -10.36 -4.87 -15.84
CA LYS A 11 -9.61 -5.30 -14.66
C LYS A 11 -8.20 -4.68 -14.55
N THR A 12 -7.91 -3.63 -15.31
CA THR A 12 -6.64 -2.89 -15.19
C THR A 12 -6.69 -1.95 -13.99
N PRO A 13 -5.56 -1.73 -13.29
CA PRO A 13 -5.52 -0.81 -12.16
C PRO A 13 -5.64 0.64 -12.63
N ARG A 14 -6.44 1.44 -11.92
CA ARG A 14 -6.66 2.87 -12.21
C ARG A 14 -6.12 3.77 -11.10
N LYS A 15 -6.27 3.34 -9.86
CA LYS A 15 -5.76 4.05 -8.68
C LYS A 15 -5.12 3.07 -7.71
N MET A 16 -4.05 3.51 -7.05
CA MET A 16 -3.48 2.81 -5.91
C MET A 16 -3.34 3.79 -4.75
N GLU A 17 -3.80 3.39 -3.57
CA GLU A 17 -3.63 4.13 -2.32
C GLU A 17 -2.80 3.30 -1.34
N LEU A 18 -1.73 3.90 -0.82
CA LEU A 18 -0.89 3.30 0.22
C LEU A 18 -0.90 4.18 1.46
N LEU A 19 -1.39 3.63 2.57
CA LEU A 19 -1.27 4.23 3.90
C LEU A 19 -0.13 3.57 4.66
N VAL A 20 0.84 4.39 5.06
CA VAL A 20 1.92 4.01 5.98
C VAL A 20 1.66 4.69 7.31
N LEU A 21 1.45 3.86 8.34
CA LEU A 21 1.24 4.29 9.71
C LEU A 21 2.55 4.19 10.49
N THR A 22 2.99 5.30 11.07
CA THR A 22 4.26 5.38 11.81
C THR A 22 4.00 5.84 13.23
N GLY A 23 4.25 4.97 14.21
CA GLY A 23 4.14 5.32 15.63
C GLY A 23 5.23 6.31 16.04
N MET A 24 4.87 7.31 16.86
CA MET A 24 5.81 8.31 17.36
C MET A 24 6.55 7.80 18.60
N ARG A 25 7.69 8.43 18.90
CA ARG A 25 8.38 8.24 20.18
C ARG A 25 7.70 9.10 21.25
N ASN A 26 7.51 8.53 22.44
CA ASN A 26 7.08 9.26 23.62
C ASN A 26 8.23 10.09 24.23
N ALA A 27 7.97 10.79 25.33
CA ALA A 27 8.96 11.58 26.05
C ALA A 27 10.20 10.78 26.52
N ASP A 28 10.04 9.47 26.76
CA ASP A 28 11.13 8.56 27.13
C ASP A 28 11.88 7.98 25.92
N GLY A 29 11.56 8.44 24.70
CA GLY A 29 12.17 7.97 23.46
C GLY A 29 11.68 6.61 22.98
N LYS A 30 10.62 6.05 23.57
CA LYS A 30 10.06 4.73 23.23
C LYS A 30 8.86 4.85 22.30
N THR A 31 8.71 3.91 21.38
CA THR A 31 7.53 3.78 20.53
C THR A 31 6.69 2.61 21.02
N ALA A 32 5.37 2.80 21.13
CA ALA A 32 4.46 1.71 21.42
C ALA A 32 4.53 0.64 20.32
N LYS A 33 4.33 -0.63 20.66
CA LYS A 33 4.55 -1.75 19.74
C LYS A 33 3.25 -2.19 19.07
N GLY A 34 3.33 -2.56 17.79
CA GLY A 34 2.20 -3.10 17.03
C GLY A 34 1.00 -2.17 17.07
N ASP A 35 -0.20 -2.73 17.27
CA ASP A 35 -1.46 -1.97 17.24
C ASP A 35 -1.58 -0.94 18.39
N ALA A 36 -0.80 -1.11 19.47
CA ALA A 36 -0.77 -0.13 20.55
C ALA A 36 -0.21 1.23 20.10
N ALA A 37 0.59 1.27 19.02
CA ALA A 37 1.08 2.50 18.41
C ALA A 37 -0.02 3.36 17.75
N PHE A 38 -1.19 2.77 17.51
CA PHE A 38 -2.31 3.39 16.79
C PHE A 38 -3.59 3.41 17.63
N SER A 39 -3.45 3.21 18.94
CA SER A 39 -4.55 3.26 19.89
C SER A 39 -4.98 4.70 20.19
N LYS A 40 -6.22 4.85 20.65
CA LYS A 40 -6.79 6.16 21.00
C LYS A 40 -5.89 6.90 22.01
N GLY A 41 -5.51 8.13 21.68
CA GLY A 41 -4.67 8.97 22.54
C GLY A 41 -3.16 8.81 22.33
N VAL A 42 -2.72 7.95 21.40
CA VAL A 42 -1.30 7.81 21.02
C VAL A 42 -1.04 8.58 19.72
N GLU A 43 -0.08 9.51 19.77
CA GLU A 43 0.37 10.24 18.59
C GLU A 43 1.06 9.31 17.58
N HIS A 44 0.70 9.48 16.33
CA HIS A 44 1.27 8.75 15.20
C HIS A 44 1.21 9.64 13.96
N VAL A 45 2.06 9.34 12.99
CA VAL A 45 2.08 10.00 11.69
C VAL A 45 1.50 9.06 10.65
N VAL A 46 0.66 9.62 9.78
CA VAL A 46 0.06 8.91 8.64
C VAL A 46 0.59 9.52 7.36
N PHE A 47 1.25 8.71 6.55
CA PHE A 47 1.57 9.07 5.17
C PHE A 47 0.55 8.40 4.26
N ARG A 48 -0.17 9.21 3.48
CA ARG A 48 -1.02 8.74 2.40
C ARG A 48 -0.34 9.01 1.07
N TYR A 49 -0.11 7.95 0.31
CA TYR A 49 0.38 8.03 -1.06
C TYR A 49 -0.76 7.64 -1.99
N GLU A 50 -1.08 8.53 -2.91
CA GLU A 50 -2.10 8.31 -3.93
C GLU A 50 -1.42 8.31 -5.30
N TYR A 51 -1.65 7.24 -6.07
CA TYR A 51 -1.11 7.08 -7.41
C TYR A 51 -2.26 6.91 -8.40
N GLU A 52 -2.25 7.73 -9.44
CA GLU A 52 -3.07 7.51 -10.64
C GLU A 52 -2.26 6.67 -11.63
N ILE A 53 -2.88 5.62 -12.16
CA ILE A 53 -2.21 4.66 -13.03
C ILE A 53 -2.80 4.81 -14.44
N ASN A 54 -1.96 5.22 -15.38
CA ASN A 54 -2.31 5.20 -16.79
C ASN A 54 -1.94 3.84 -17.39
N SER A 55 -2.95 3.06 -17.78
CA SER A 55 -2.79 1.74 -18.42
C SER A 55 -3.03 1.75 -19.93
N GLU A 56 -3.11 2.92 -20.57
CA GLU A 56 -3.31 3.06 -22.02
C GLU A 56 -2.03 2.76 -22.80
N GLU A 57 -0.87 2.94 -22.18
CA GLU A 57 0.42 2.66 -22.81
C GLU A 57 0.66 1.16 -22.88
N GLN A 58 0.89 0.65 -24.10
CA GLN A 58 1.32 -0.73 -24.27
C GLN A 58 2.76 -0.88 -23.77
N VAL A 59 2.92 -1.67 -22.71
CA VAL A 59 4.22 -2.10 -22.22
C VAL A 59 4.67 -3.38 -22.92
N ASP A 60 5.99 -3.54 -23.07
CA ASP A 60 6.56 -4.74 -23.67
C ASP A 60 6.10 -6.01 -22.92
N PRO A 61 5.71 -7.07 -23.64
CA PRO A 61 5.36 -8.33 -23.01
C PRO A 61 6.53 -8.86 -22.18
N PHE A 62 6.32 -9.03 -20.89
CA PHE A 62 7.33 -9.62 -20.00
C PHE A 62 6.96 -11.04 -19.60
N LYS A 63 7.97 -11.89 -19.47
CA LYS A 63 7.77 -13.26 -18.98
C LYS A 63 7.68 -13.24 -17.45
N ILE A 64 6.48 -13.42 -16.92
CA ILE A 64 6.27 -13.56 -15.47
C ILE A 64 7.16 -14.71 -14.94
N PRO A 65 8.04 -14.46 -13.95
CA PRO A 65 8.87 -15.50 -13.34
C PRO A 65 8.04 -16.66 -12.81
N GLY A 66 8.54 -17.89 -12.98
CA GLY A 66 7.81 -19.11 -12.59
C GLY A 66 7.41 -19.13 -11.10
N ALA A 67 8.23 -18.55 -10.23
CA ALA A 67 7.93 -18.42 -8.80
C ALA A 67 6.72 -17.50 -8.53
N ALA A 68 6.60 -16.38 -9.25
CA ALA A 68 5.51 -15.42 -9.10
C ALA A 68 4.18 -15.96 -9.65
N ARG A 69 4.20 -16.83 -10.67
CA ARG A 69 2.97 -17.45 -11.22
C ARG A 69 2.16 -18.24 -10.20
N LYS A 70 2.82 -18.79 -9.16
CA LYS A 70 2.15 -19.54 -8.09
C LYS A 70 1.32 -18.65 -7.16
N LEU A 71 1.64 -17.36 -7.10
CA LEU A 71 0.99 -16.36 -6.22
C LEU A 71 -0.23 -15.69 -6.89
N MET A 72 -0.44 -15.93 -8.19
CA MET A 72 -1.52 -15.34 -8.99
C MET A 72 -2.72 -16.28 -9.20
N ARG A 73 -2.78 -17.41 -8.49
CA ARG A 73 -3.88 -18.37 -8.55
C ARG A 73 -4.89 -18.13 -7.44
#